data_AF-L9ZBP6-F1
#
_entry.id   AF-L9ZBP6-F1
#
_cell.length_a   1.000
_cell.length_b   1.000
_cell.length_c   1.000
_cell.angle_alpha   90.00
_cell.angle_beta   90.00
_cell.angle_gamma   90.00
#
_symmetry.space_group_name_H-M   'P 1'
#
loop_
_entity.id
_entity.type
_entity.pdbx_description
1 polymer ?
#
loop_
_entity_poly.entity_id
_entity_poly.type
_entity_poly.pdbx_seq_one_letter_code
_entity_poly.pdbx_strand_id
1 'polypeptide(L)'
;MSIAIGHFAFGAAMTTLVVTYLVPTDRYPRTVILLGGGWAMLPDVHWISPIAAERLSAFHRTSVLTDIFWLHRTWDRIDPTDSKSIAAVLLAFLIVATAIAERRDYRAPASVRAAYEEQLSSESTD
;
A
#
# COMPACT_ATOMS: atom_id res chain seq x y z
N MET A 1 11.51 -8.75 -14.43
CA MET A 1 10.34 -9.05 -13.62
C MET A 1 10.78 -8.74 -12.21
N SER A 2 10.00 -7.94 -11.50
CA SER A 2 10.19 -7.68 -10.07
C SER A 2 9.39 -8.71 -9.28
N ILE A 3 9.90 -9.11 -8.10
CA ILE A 3 9.21 -10.09 -7.26
C ILE A 3 7.82 -9.52 -6.90
N ALA A 4 6.78 -10.35 -6.97
CA ALA A 4 5.40 -9.99 -6.61
C ALA A 4 5.27 -9.26 -5.25
N ILE A 5 6.12 -9.62 -4.28
CA ILE A 5 6.20 -8.94 -2.98
C ILE A 5 6.64 -7.47 -3.09
N GLY A 6 7.51 -7.13 -4.05
CA GLY A 6 7.95 -5.78 -4.33
C GLY A 6 6.82 -4.93 -4.90
N HIS A 7 6.07 -5.46 -5.88
CA HIS A 7 4.88 -4.79 -6.40
C HIS A 7 3.84 -4.56 -5.32
N PHE A 8 3.53 -5.60 -4.53
CA PHE A 8 2.62 -5.48 -3.40
C PHE A 8 3.07 -4.40 -2.42
N ALA A 9 4.35 -4.43 -2.00
CA ALA A 9 4.89 -3.51 -1.02
C ALA A 9 4.83 -2.06 -1.53
N PHE A 10 5.23 -1.82 -2.78
CA PHE A 10 5.17 -0.49 -3.38
C PHE A 10 3.72 0.01 -3.50
N GLY A 11 2.80 -0.81 -4.01
CA GLY A 11 1.39 -0.46 -4.15
C GLY A 11 0.73 -0.15 -2.80
N ALA A 12 0.96 -0.99 -1.80
CA ALA A 12 0.48 -0.78 -0.45
C ALA A 12 1.07 0.50 0.17
N ALA A 13 2.36 0.78 -0.05
CA ALA A 13 3.03 1.97 0.48
C ALA A 13 2.43 3.24 -0.14
N MET A 14 2.27 3.26 -1.46
CA MET A 14 1.69 4.40 -2.16
C MET A 14 0.23 4.62 -1.78
N THR A 15 -0.58 3.56 -1.68
CA THR A 15 -1.95 3.66 -1.19
C THR A 15 -2.00 4.13 0.27
N THR A 16 -1.08 3.68 1.13
CA THR A 16 -0.93 4.19 2.50
C THR A 16 -0.76 5.70 2.48
N LEU A 17 0.22 6.21 1.72
CA LEU A 17 0.46 7.65 1.61
C LEU A 17 -0.77 8.39 1.05
N VAL A 18 -1.42 7.88 0.01
CA VAL A 18 -2.63 8.49 -0.54
C VAL A 18 -3.76 8.55 0.49
N VAL A 19 -4.04 7.46 1.19
CA VAL A 19 -5.09 7.44 2.23
C VAL A 19 -4.75 8.41 3.35
N THR A 20 -3.51 8.36 3.86
CA THR A 20 -3.04 9.23 4.94
C THR A 20 -3.14 10.71 4.60
N TYR A 21 -2.82 11.12 3.37
CA TYR A 21 -2.74 12.53 3.00
C TYR A 21 -3.98 13.08 2.29
N LEU A 22 -4.71 12.26 1.52
CA LEU A 22 -5.81 12.69 0.66
C LEU A 22 -7.18 12.17 1.11
N VAL A 23 -7.24 11.09 1.91
CA VAL A 23 -8.51 10.48 2.37
C VAL A 23 -8.47 10.18 3.89
N PRO A 24 -8.23 11.20 4.74
CA PRO A 24 -7.96 10.99 6.17
C PRO A 24 -9.17 10.49 6.98
N THR A 25 -10.38 10.49 6.41
CA THR A 25 -11.63 10.11 7.11
C THR A 25 -12.14 8.72 6.75
N ASP A 26 -11.31 7.88 6.12
CA ASP A 26 -11.73 6.54 5.74
C ASP A 26 -11.93 5.65 6.99
N ARG A 27 -13.00 4.83 6.96
CA ARG A 27 -13.36 3.92 8.05
C ARG A 27 -12.51 2.64 8.03
N TYR A 28 -11.95 2.27 6.89
CA TYR A 28 -11.22 1.01 6.71
C TYR A 28 -9.84 1.19 6.04
N PRO A 29 -8.98 2.08 6.57
CA PRO A 29 -7.72 2.44 5.93
C PRO A 29 -6.81 1.22 5.69
N ARG A 30 -6.77 0.27 6.64
CA ARG A 30 -5.99 -0.96 6.51
C ARG A 30 -6.46 -1.84 5.35
N THR A 31 -7.77 -1.99 5.17
CA THR A 31 -8.34 -2.75 4.06
C THR A 31 -8.02 -2.09 2.73
N VAL A 32 -8.14 -0.76 2.65
CA VAL A 32 -7.80 -0.01 1.43
C VAL A 32 -6.31 -0.15 1.09
N ILE A 33 -5.42 -0.12 2.08
CA ILE A 33 -3.98 -0.38 1.89
C ILE A 33 -3.73 -1.77 1.30
N LEU A 34 -4.36 -2.81 1.84
CA LEU A 34 -4.24 -4.17 1.31
C LEU A 34 -4.77 -4.28 -0.13
N LEU A 35 -5.90 -3.62 -0.43
CA LEU A 35 -6.42 -3.53 -1.79
C LEU A 35 -5.47 -2.78 -2.73
N GLY A 36 -4.77 -1.76 -2.24
CA GLY A 36 -3.74 -1.03 -2.98
C GLY A 36 -2.53 -1.90 -3.35
N GLY A 37 -2.06 -2.72 -2.42
CA GLY A 37 -1.03 -3.72 -2.70
C GLY A 37 -1.52 -4.78 -3.69
N GLY A 38 -2.76 -5.28 -3.50
CA GLY A 38 -3.38 -6.23 -4.43
C GLY A 38 -3.57 -5.65 -5.83
N TRP A 39 -3.91 -4.36 -5.94
CA TRP A 39 -4.01 -3.63 -7.21
C TRP A 39 -2.68 -3.64 -7.96
N ALA A 40 -1.56 -3.37 -7.28
CA ALA A 40 -0.24 -3.44 -7.90
C ALA A 40 0.14 -4.84 -8.41
N MET A 41 -0.39 -5.90 -7.79
CA MET A 41 -0.15 -7.30 -8.20
C MET A 41 -1.07 -7.79 -9.32
N LEU A 42 -2.10 -7.04 -9.72
CA LEU A 42 -3.08 -7.53 -10.70
C LEU A 42 -2.43 -7.99 -12.02
N PRO A 43 -1.41 -7.29 -12.55
CA PRO A 43 -0.72 -7.75 -13.76
C PRO A 43 0.06 -9.07 -13.58
N ASP A 44 0.47 -9.43 -12.36
CA ASP A 44 1.18 -10.68 -12.04
C ASP A 44 0.28 -11.92 -12.10
N VAL A 45 -1.05 -11.75 -12.13
CA VAL A 45 -2.03 -12.86 -12.16
C VAL A 45 -1.82 -13.79 -13.36
N HIS A 46 -1.18 -13.32 -14.43
CA HIS A 46 -0.85 -14.15 -15.59
C HIS A 46 0.02 -15.38 -15.23
N TRP A 47 0.82 -15.31 -14.15
CA TRP A 47 1.64 -16.41 -13.67
C TRP A 47 0.85 -17.59 -13.11
N ILE A 48 -0.36 -17.33 -12.61
CA ILE A 48 -1.20 -18.34 -11.95
C ILE A 48 -2.51 -18.61 -12.71
N SER A 49 -2.81 -17.87 -13.77
CA SER A 49 -4.07 -17.99 -14.51
C SER A 49 -4.08 -19.26 -15.37
N PRO A 50 -5.04 -20.19 -15.18
CA PRO A 50 -5.14 -21.39 -16.01
C PRO A 50 -5.89 -21.18 -17.33
N ILE A 51 -6.63 -20.07 -17.49
CA ILE A 51 -7.62 -19.89 -18.56
C ILE A 51 -7.21 -18.80 -19.57
N ALA A 52 -6.42 -17.80 -19.14
CA ALA A 52 -6.09 -16.64 -19.97
C ALA A 52 -4.60 -16.25 -19.92
N ALA A 53 -3.72 -17.20 -19.57
CA ALA A 53 -2.29 -16.95 -19.35
C ALA A 53 -1.63 -16.16 -20.50
N GLU A 54 -1.84 -16.57 -21.76
CA GLU A 54 -1.23 -15.91 -22.92
C GLU A 54 -1.72 -14.48 -23.12
N ARG A 55 -3.04 -14.26 -23.00
CA ARG A 55 -3.66 -12.93 -23.17
C ARG A 55 -3.21 -11.99 -22.05
N LEU A 56 -3.18 -12.47 -20.81
CA LEU A 56 -2.74 -11.70 -19.65
C LEU A 56 -1.23 -11.41 -19.70
N SER A 57 -0.41 -12.39 -20.12
CA SER A 57 1.03 -12.22 -20.30
C SER A 57 1.34 -11.21 -21.41
N ALA A 58 0.61 -11.25 -22.52
CA ALA A 58 0.72 -10.26 -23.57
C ALA A 58 0.38 -8.86 -23.04
N PHE A 59 -0.74 -8.71 -22.32
CA PHE A 59 -1.11 -7.45 -21.70
C PHE A 59 -0.02 -6.95 -20.73
N HIS A 60 0.42 -7.79 -19.80
CA HIS A 60 1.46 -7.49 -18.82
C HIS A 60 2.72 -6.91 -19.48
N ARG A 61 3.22 -7.57 -20.53
CA ARG A 61 4.50 -7.23 -21.16
C ARG A 61 4.44 -6.06 -22.13
N THR A 62 3.36 -5.93 -22.91
CA THR A 62 3.32 -4.99 -24.03
C THR A 62 2.52 -3.73 -23.73
N SER A 63 1.55 -3.80 -22.82
CA SER A 63 0.65 -2.68 -22.55
C SER A 63 1.33 -1.60 -21.71
N VAL A 64 1.14 -0.34 -22.10
CA VAL A 64 1.51 0.82 -21.26
C VAL A 64 0.52 0.99 -20.11
N LEU A 65 -0.71 0.47 -20.26
CA LEU A 65 -1.74 0.52 -19.21
C LEU A 65 -1.36 -0.30 -17.97
N THR A 66 -0.39 -1.21 -18.09
CA THR A 66 0.18 -1.92 -16.95
C THR A 66 0.75 -0.96 -15.90
N ASP A 67 1.22 0.24 -16.28
CA ASP A 67 1.72 1.25 -15.34
C ASP A 67 0.60 1.90 -14.48
N ILE A 68 -0.69 1.71 -14.79
CA ILE A 68 -1.80 2.16 -13.92
C ILE A 68 -1.82 1.37 -12.59
N PHE A 69 -1.27 0.16 -12.60
CA PHE A 69 -1.13 -0.70 -11.42
C PHE A 69 0.11 -0.31 -10.62
N TRP A 70 0.16 0.96 -10.19
CA TRP A 70 1.29 1.53 -9.45
C TRP A 70 2.64 1.43 -10.16
N LEU A 71 2.68 1.87 -11.43
CA LEU A 71 3.89 1.90 -12.26
C LEU A 71 4.55 0.52 -12.41
N HIS A 72 3.73 -0.54 -12.46
CA HIS A 72 4.17 -1.93 -12.48
C HIS A 72 5.26 -2.21 -13.53
N ARG A 73 5.05 -1.75 -14.77
CA ARG A 73 6.03 -1.97 -15.85
C ARG A 73 7.34 -1.20 -15.61
N THR A 74 7.26 -0.04 -14.99
CA THR A 74 8.44 0.74 -14.60
C THR A 74 9.27 -0.03 -13.58
N TRP A 75 8.64 -0.64 -12.58
CA TRP A 75 9.34 -1.48 -11.60
C TRP A 75 9.95 -2.74 -12.23
N ASP A 76 9.23 -3.41 -13.13
CA ASP A 76 9.75 -4.56 -13.88
C ASP A 76 11.01 -4.25 -14.70
N ARG A 77 11.18 -2.99 -15.12
CA ARG A 77 12.37 -2.52 -15.86
C ARG A 77 13.51 -2.11 -14.95
N ILE A 78 13.19 -1.55 -13.78
CA ILE A 78 14.19 -1.18 -12.75
C ILE A 78 14.77 -2.44 -12.12
N ASP A 79 13.94 -3.46 -11.91
CA ASP A 79 14.33 -4.77 -11.41
C ASP A 79 14.01 -5.87 -12.44
N PRO A 80 14.83 -6.05 -13.48
CA PRO A 80 14.61 -7.10 -14.46
C PRO A 80 14.91 -8.51 -13.91
N THR A 81 15.68 -8.61 -12.82
CA THR A 81 16.28 -9.85 -12.31
C THR A 81 15.60 -10.45 -11.08
N ASP A 82 14.43 -9.95 -10.67
CA ASP A 82 13.76 -10.35 -9.42
C ASP A 82 14.69 -10.22 -8.19
N SER A 83 15.29 -9.03 -8.03
CA SER A 83 16.26 -8.75 -6.99
C SER A 83 15.62 -8.71 -5.60
N LYS A 84 16.09 -9.60 -4.72
CA LYS A 84 15.71 -9.62 -3.30
C LYS A 84 16.05 -8.32 -2.58
N SER A 85 17.12 -7.62 -2.99
CA SER A 85 17.50 -6.35 -2.36
C SER A 85 16.52 -5.24 -2.71
N ILE A 86 16.04 -5.19 -3.96
CA ILE A 86 15.02 -4.22 -4.38
C ILE A 86 13.70 -4.51 -3.67
N ALA A 87 13.30 -5.79 -3.61
CA ALA A 87 12.12 -6.19 -2.85
C ALA A 87 12.22 -5.79 -1.36
N ALA A 88 13.39 -5.97 -0.72
CA ALA A 88 13.61 -5.56 0.67
C ALA A 88 13.54 -4.03 0.85
N VAL A 89 14.05 -3.25 -0.10
CA VAL A 89 13.95 -1.78 -0.10
C VAL A 89 12.48 -1.34 -0.24
N LEU A 90 11.72 -1.95 -1.14
CA LEU A 90 10.28 -1.65 -1.29
C LEU A 90 9.47 -2.03 -0.05
N LEU A 91 9.83 -3.13 0.62
CA LEU A 91 9.24 -3.51 1.89
C LEU A 91 9.60 -2.51 3.00
N ALA A 92 10.85 -2.08 3.08
CA ALA A 92 11.27 -1.03 4.01
C ALA A 92 10.53 0.29 3.74
N PHE A 93 10.30 0.62 2.47
CA PHE A 93 9.50 1.78 2.08
C PHE A 93 8.05 1.68 2.57
N LEU A 94 7.41 0.51 2.46
CA LEU A 94 6.09 0.27 3.05
C LEU A 94 6.10 0.49 4.57
N ILE A 95 7.09 -0.06 5.29
CA ILE A 95 7.21 0.11 6.75
C ILE A 95 7.31 1.60 7.11
N VAL A 96 8.13 2.36 6.38
CA VAL A 96 8.27 3.80 6.59
C VAL A 96 6.96 4.54 6.30
N ALA A 97 6.26 4.21 5.22
CA ALA A 97 4.97 4.81 4.89
C ALA A 97 3.93 4.55 5.99
N THR A 98 3.87 3.32 6.51
CA THR A 98 2.99 2.96 7.64
C THR A 98 3.36 3.74 8.91
N ALA A 99 4.65 3.85 9.25
CA ALA A 99 5.09 4.62 10.41
C ALA A 99 4.72 6.12 10.29
N ILE A 100 4.79 6.68 9.08
CA ILE A 100 4.35 8.06 8.80
C ILE A 100 2.83 8.19 9.01
N ALA A 101 2.05 7.24 8.49
CA ALA A 101 0.59 7.20 8.65
C ALA A 101 0.19 7.12 10.13
N GLU A 102 0.80 6.19 10.86
CA GLU A 102 0.58 6.02 12.29
C GLU A 102 0.95 7.27 13.07
N ARG A 103 2.11 7.89 12.81
CA ARG A 103 2.50 9.13 13.50
C ARG A 103 1.49 10.26 13.29
N ARG A 104 0.82 10.30 12.13
CA ARG A 104 -0.24 11.27 11.86
C ARG A 104 -1.50 10.97 12.67
N ASP A 105 -1.92 9.72 12.71
CA ASP A 105 -3.16 9.29 13.39
C ASP A 105 -3.01 9.22 14.92
N TYR A 106 -1.80 8.94 15.45
CA TYR A 106 -1.49 8.92 16.88
C TYR A 106 -1.54 10.31 17.53
N ARG A 107 -1.57 11.40 16.75
CA ARG A 107 -2.06 12.68 17.29
C ARG A 107 -3.55 12.52 17.51
N ALA A 108 -3.90 12.05 18.71
CA ALA A 108 -5.23 11.59 19.11
C ALA A 108 -6.36 12.35 18.39
N PRO A 109 -7.30 11.63 17.75
CA PRO A 109 -8.52 12.23 17.23
C PRO A 109 -9.13 13.11 18.32
N ALA A 110 -9.64 14.29 17.96
CA ALA A 110 -10.14 15.26 18.93
C ALA A 110 -11.18 14.64 19.89
N SER A 111 -11.94 13.64 19.44
CA SER A 111 -12.88 12.86 20.26
C SER A 111 -12.22 12.00 21.34
N VAL A 112 -11.10 11.34 21.03
CA VAL A 112 -10.34 10.54 22.01
C VAL A 112 -9.66 11.45 23.01
N ARG A 113 -9.15 12.61 22.56
CA ARG A 113 -8.59 13.62 23.44
C ARG A 113 -9.64 14.22 24.36
N ALA A 114 -10.82 14.55 23.84
CA ALA A 114 -11.94 15.08 24.61
C ALA A 114 -12.46 14.09 25.65
N ALA A 115 -12.64 12.81 25.29
CA ALA A 115 -13.07 11.78 26.24
C ALA A 115 -12.05 11.55 27.37
N TYR A 116 -10.76 11.62 27.04
CA TYR A 116 -9.68 11.52 28.04
C TYR A 116 -9.62 12.76 28.95
N GLU A 117 -9.79 13.96 28.39
CA GLU A 117 -9.89 15.22 29.14
C GLU A 117 -11.11 15.22 30.08
N GLU A 118 -12.26 14.71 29.63
CA GLU A 118 -13.48 14.56 30.43
C GLU A 118 -13.28 13.60 31.61
N GLN A 119 -12.66 12.45 31.37
CA GLN A 119 -12.37 11.47 32.42
C GLN A 119 -11.37 12.00 33.47
N LEU A 120 -10.32 12.70 33.04
CA LEU A 120 -9.39 13.37 33.95
C LEU A 120 -10.08 14.45 34.79
N SER A 121 -11.02 15.19 34.20
CA SER A 121 -11.77 16.21 34.92
C SER A 121 -12.69 15.60 35.99
N SER A 122 -13.36 14.48 35.71
CA SER A 122 -14.19 13.79 36.71
C SER A 122 -13.39 13.26 37.89
N GLU A 123 -12.21 12.67 37.65
CA GLU A 123 -11.35 12.15 38.73
C GLU A 123 -10.75 13.26 39.60
N SER A 124 -10.63 14.50 39.09
CA SER A 124 -10.12 15.64 39.86
C SER A 124 -11.15 16.31 40.77
N THR A 125 -12.43 15.95 40.65
CA THR A 125 -13.53 16.59 41.38
C THR A 125 -14.05 15.75 42.55
N ASP A 126 -13.56 14.50 42.70
CA ASP A 126 -13.79 13.59 43.83
C ASP A 126 -12.62 13.65 44.85
#